data_AF-N2ITA6-F1
#
_entry.id   AF-N2ITA6-F1
#
_cell.length_a   1.000
_cell.length_b   1.000
_cell.length_c   1.000
_cell.angle_alpha   90.00
_cell.angle_beta   90.00
_cell.angle_gamma   90.00
#
_symmetry.space_group_name_H-M   'P 1'
#
loop_
_entity.id
_entity.type
_entity.pdbx_description
1 polymer ?
#
loop_
_entity_poly.entity_id
_entity_poly.type
_entity_poly.pdbx_seq_one_letter_code
_entity_poly.pdbx_strand_id
1 'polypeptide(L)'
;MERDYRSDIDGLRAIAVLLVLLNHVGVSGFGGGFIGVDVFFVISGFLITQNIAAQAERSSFSFTRFYLNRIKRLMPALTVVIFCTSIAAFFVLLPNDLIGFREGLK
;
A
#
# COMPACT_ATOMS: atom_id res chain seq x y z
N MET A 1 -14.45 -12.26 -20.49
CA MET A 1 -13.11 -11.76 -20.86
C MET A 1 -12.23 -12.00 -19.65
N GLU A 2 -11.34 -12.98 -19.76
CA GLU A 2 -10.45 -13.44 -18.71
C GLU A 2 -9.75 -12.25 -18.05
N ARG A 3 -10.02 -12.02 -16.77
CA ARG A 3 -9.17 -11.13 -15.99
C ARG A 3 -7.90 -11.92 -15.76
N ASP A 4 -6.96 -11.81 -16.69
CA ASP A 4 -5.66 -12.44 -16.56
C ASP A 4 -4.95 -11.81 -15.34
N TYR A 5 -5.17 -12.45 -14.19
CA TYR A 5 -4.65 -12.00 -12.92
C TYR A 5 -3.17 -12.33 -12.89
N ARG A 6 -2.37 -11.29 -13.11
CA ARG A 6 -0.91 -11.38 -13.18
C ARG A 6 -0.29 -11.50 -11.80
N SER A 7 -0.40 -12.70 -11.25
CA SER A 7 0.19 -13.09 -9.96
C SER A 7 1.70 -12.87 -9.91
N ASP A 8 2.39 -12.94 -11.06
CA ASP A 8 3.81 -12.62 -11.23
C ASP A 8 4.13 -11.18 -10.83
N ILE A 9 3.30 -10.21 -11.26
CA ILE A 9 3.52 -8.80 -10.97
C ILE A 9 3.18 -8.47 -9.50
N ASP A 10 2.14 -9.09 -8.96
CA ASP A 10 1.82 -8.95 -7.53
C ASP A 10 2.90 -9.57 -6.64
N GLY A 11 3.52 -10.68 -7.06
CA GLY A 11 4.69 -11.26 -6.40
C GLY A 11 5.88 -10.31 -6.37
N LEU A 12 6.18 -9.64 -7.50
CA LEU A 12 7.26 -8.65 -7.56
C LEU A 12 6.99 -7.44 -6.65
N ARG A 13 5.73 -7.00 -6.54
CA ARG A 13 5.33 -5.96 -5.57
C ARG A 13 5.51 -6.43 -4.13
N ALA A 14 5.20 -7.69 -3.82
CA ALA A 14 5.42 -8.25 -2.49
C ALA A 14 6.92 -8.29 -2.12
N ILE A 15 7.78 -8.67 -3.05
CA ILE A 15 9.25 -8.63 -2.86
C ILE A 15 9.71 -7.20 -2.60
N ALA A 16 9.21 -6.24 -3.37
CA ALA A 16 9.56 -4.82 -3.18
C ALA A 16 9.16 -4.33 -1.77
N VAL A 17 7.96 -4.66 -1.29
CA VAL A 17 7.52 -4.34 0.08
C VAL A 17 8.39 -5.05 1.12
N LEU A 18 8.76 -6.31 0.90
CA LEU A 18 9.62 -7.06 1.81
C LEU A 18 10.98 -6.38 1.99
N LEU A 19 11.59 -5.87 0.91
CA LEU A 19 12.85 -5.11 0.98
C LEU A 19 12.69 -3.83 1.82
N VAL A 20 11.56 -3.13 1.71
CA VAL A 20 11.26 -1.95 2.54
C VAL A 20 11.18 -2.34 4.02
N LEU A 21 10.47 -3.43 4.33
CA LEU A 21 10.32 -3.91 5.69
C LEU A 21 11.65 -4.35 6.31
N LEU A 22 12.46 -5.12 5.59
CA LEU A 22 13.78 -5.58 6.06
C LEU A 22 14.73 -4.41 6.35
N ASN A 23 14.70 -3.38 5.51
CA ASN A 23 15.44 -2.15 5.76
C ASN A 23 14.91 -1.40 7.00
N HIS A 24 13.59 -1.34 7.20
CA HIS A 24 12.99 -0.61 8.32
C HIS A 24 13.21 -1.30 9.67
N VAL A 25 13.21 -2.63 9.72
CA VAL A 25 13.50 -3.39 10.97
C VAL A 25 14.99 -3.56 11.25
N GLY A 26 15.86 -2.98 10.41
CA GLY A 26 17.31 -2.90 10.65
C GLY A 26 18.10 -4.17 10.34
N VAL A 27 17.62 -5.02 9.43
CA VAL A 27 18.37 -6.23 9.03
C VAL A 27 19.65 -5.83 8.30
N SER A 28 20.79 -6.31 8.78
CA SER A 28 22.10 -6.07 8.18
C SER A 28 22.16 -6.61 6.73
N GLY A 29 22.77 -5.84 5.83
CA GLY A 29 22.84 -6.19 4.40
C GLY A 29 21.66 -5.72 3.55
N PHE A 30 20.59 -5.18 4.15
CA PHE A 30 19.44 -4.60 3.44
C PHE A 30 19.44 -3.06 3.48
N GLY A 31 20.63 -2.44 3.53
CA GLY A 31 20.76 -0.98 3.41
C GLY A 31 20.32 -0.54 2.01
N GLY A 32 19.29 0.31 1.93
CA GLY A 32 18.78 0.83 0.66
C GLY A 32 17.32 0.48 0.35
N GLY A 33 16.48 0.30 1.38
CA GLY A 33 15.04 0.01 1.22
C GLY A 33 14.26 1.00 0.36
N PHE A 34 14.80 2.20 0.08
CA PHE A 34 14.22 3.15 -0.87
C PHE A 34 14.04 2.55 -2.29
N ILE A 35 14.92 1.63 -2.70
CA ILE A 35 14.79 0.92 -3.99
C ILE A 35 13.48 0.10 -4.01
N GLY A 36 13.13 -0.54 -2.91
CA GLY A 36 11.86 -1.28 -2.79
C GLY A 36 10.65 -0.34 -2.93
N VAL A 37 10.74 0.86 -2.37
CA VAL A 37 9.70 1.90 -2.51
C VAL A 37 9.54 2.30 -3.99
N ASP A 38 10.66 2.62 -4.65
CA ASP A 38 10.67 3.06 -6.06
C ASP A 38 10.11 1.97 -6.98
N VAL A 39 10.58 0.73 -6.84
CA VAL A 39 10.12 -0.41 -7.64
C VAL A 39 8.62 -0.65 -7.44
N PHE A 40 8.14 -0.64 -6.19
CA PHE A 40 6.73 -0.83 -5.89
C PHE A 40 5.85 0.25 -6.55
N PHE A 41 6.26 1.51 -6.49
CA PHE A 41 5.52 2.62 -7.08
C PHE A 41 5.56 2.61 -8.60
N VAL A 42 6.70 2.31 -9.22
CA VAL A 42 6.83 2.20 -10.69
C VAL A 42 5.93 1.08 -11.24
N ILE A 43 5.97 -0.12 -10.64
CA ILE A 43 5.12 -1.24 -11.06
C ILE A 43 3.63 -0.89 -10.90
N SER A 44 3.28 -0.31 -9.75
CA SER A 44 1.91 0.10 -9.49
C SER A 44 1.47 1.14 -10.51
N GLY A 45 2.26 2.18 -10.75
CA GLY A 45 1.97 3.23 -11.73
C GLY A 45 1.76 2.67 -13.14
N PHE A 46 2.63 1.77 -13.59
CA PHE A 46 2.50 1.11 -14.89
C PHE A 46 1.17 0.36 -15.03
N LEU A 47 0.82 -0.51 -14.06
CA LEU A 47 -0.45 -1.26 -14.09
C LEU A 47 -1.68 -0.36 -14.04
N ILE A 48 -1.60 0.71 -13.24
CA ILE A 48 -2.68 1.68 -13.12
C ILE A 48 -2.94 2.35 -14.46
N THR A 49 -1.88 2.87 -15.09
CA THR A 49 -1.95 3.54 -16.39
C THR A 49 -2.42 2.59 -17.48
N GLN A 50 -1.91 1.36 -17.52
CA GLN A 50 -2.34 0.34 -18.47
C GLN A 50 -3.86 0.07 -18.37
N ASN A 51 -4.38 -0.05 -17.15
CA ASN A 51 -5.81 -0.28 -16.92
C ASN A 51 -6.67 0.94 -17.29
N ILE A 52 -6.17 2.16 -17.04
CA ILE A 52 -6.84 3.39 -17.47
C ILE A 52 -6.86 3.47 -19.00
N ALA A 53 -5.72 3.24 -19.66
CA ALA A 53 -5.60 3.27 -21.11
C ALA A 53 -6.57 2.28 -21.78
N ALA A 54 -6.61 1.03 -21.30
CA ALA A 54 -7.52 0.01 -21.83
C ALA A 54 -9.01 0.35 -21.65
N GLN A 55 -9.38 1.07 -20.59
CA GLN A 55 -10.75 1.57 -20.38
C GLN A 55 -11.05 2.83 -21.21
N ALA A 56 -10.05 3.68 -21.44
CA ALA A 56 -10.16 4.89 -22.24
C ALA A 56 -10.37 4.56 -23.72
N GLU A 57 -9.66 3.58 -24.26
CA GLU A 57 -9.86 3.05 -25.63
C GLU A 57 -11.30 2.57 -25.86
N ARG A 58 -11.96 2.06 -24.81
CA ARG A 58 -13.35 1.58 -24.85
C ARG A 58 -14.37 2.66 -24.49
N SER A 59 -13.94 3.91 -24.30
CA SER A 59 -14.75 5.03 -23.82
C SER A 59 -15.56 4.73 -22.54
N SER A 60 -15.06 3.79 -21.71
CA SER A 60 -15.75 3.32 -20.50
C SER A 60 -15.09 3.81 -19.22
N PHE A 61 -14.05 4.64 -19.33
CA PHE A 61 -13.31 5.14 -18.19
C PHE A 61 -14.14 6.15 -17.39
N SER A 62 -14.14 6.00 -16.07
CA SER A 62 -14.74 6.94 -15.14
C SER A 62 -13.84 7.14 -13.94
N PHE A 63 -13.46 8.39 -13.67
CA PHE A 63 -12.65 8.76 -12.51
C PHE A 63 -13.31 8.33 -11.19
N THR A 64 -14.61 8.59 -11.04
CA THR A 64 -15.36 8.22 -9.84
C THR A 64 -15.34 6.71 -9.61
N ARG A 65 -15.59 5.92 -10.65
CA ARG A 65 -15.57 4.45 -10.55
C ARG A 65 -14.19 3.91 -10.23
N PHE A 66 -13.15 4.51 -10.82
CA PHE A 66 -11.75 4.17 -10.55
C PHE A 66 -11.38 4.38 -9.07
N TYR A 67 -11.65 5.57 -8.52
CA TYR A 67 -11.34 5.88 -7.13
C TYR A 67 -12.19 5.06 -6.16
N LEU A 68 -13.49 4.87 -6.44
CA LEU A 68 -14.36 4.03 -5.60
C LEU A 68 -13.84 2.59 -5.50
N ASN A 69 -13.41 1.99 -6.60
CA ASN A 69 -12.85 0.64 -6.59
C ASN A 69 -11.53 0.55 -5.81
N ARG A 70 -10.71 1.61 -5.81
CA ARG A 70 -9.50 1.69 -5.00
C ARG A 70 -9.82 1.81 -3.52
N ILE A 71 -10.71 2.73 -3.17
CA ILE A 71 -11.16 2.95 -1.78
C ILE A 71 -11.73 1.65 -1.22
N LYS A 72 -12.64 0.98 -1.93
CA LYS A 72 -13.21 -0.32 -1.50
C LYS A 72 -12.16 -1.41 -1.26
N ARG A 73 -11.00 -1.35 -1.93
CA ARG A 73 -9.91 -2.32 -1.77
C ARG A 73 -8.92 -1.92 -0.68
N LEU A 74 -8.61 -0.63 -0.53
CA LEU A 74 -7.57 -0.14 0.39
C LEU A 74 -8.11 0.20 1.79
N MET A 75 -9.35 0.72 1.87
CA MET A 75 -9.97 1.10 3.14
C MET A 75 -10.06 -0.03 4.16
N PRO A 76 -10.45 -1.27 3.80
CA PRO A 76 -10.58 -2.34 4.79
C PRO A 76 -9.26 -2.62 5.51
N ALA A 77 -8.16 -2.70 4.76
CA ALA A 77 -6.84 -2.92 5.33
C ALA A 77 -6.39 -1.74 6.21
N LEU A 78 -6.62 -0.51 5.74
CA LEU A 78 -6.31 0.70 6.50
C LEU A 78 -7.06 0.73 7.84
N THR A 79 -8.37 0.50 7.83
CA THR A 79 -9.21 0.51 9.03
C THR A 79 -8.76 -0.56 10.02
N VAL A 80 -8.47 -1.78 9.55
CA VAL A 80 -7.98 -2.87 10.41
C VAL A 80 -6.64 -2.49 11.03
N VAL A 81 -5.69 -1.97 10.24
CA VAL A 81 -4.37 -1.58 10.75
C VAL A 81 -4.52 -0.47 11.79
N ILE A 82 -5.24 0.61 11.48
CA ILE A 82 -5.47 1.72 12.44
C ILE A 82 -6.13 1.22 13.72
N PHE A 83 -7.14 0.36 13.61
CA PHE A 83 -7.85 -0.17 14.77
C PHE A 83 -6.93 -1.04 15.64
N CYS A 84 -6.21 -1.99 15.03
CA CYS A 84 -5.29 -2.88 15.74
C CYS A 84 -4.13 -2.12 16.36
N THR A 85 -3.52 -1.17 15.65
CA THR A 85 -2.43 -0.36 16.19
C THR A 85 -2.91 0.60 17.27
N SER A 86 -4.15 1.11 17.20
CA SER A 86 -4.72 1.94 18.27
C SER A 86 -4.97 1.14 19.55
N ILE A 87 -5.44 -0.11 19.44
CA ILE A 87 -5.54 -1.01 20.59
C ILE A 87 -4.16 -1.31 21.16
N ALA A 88 -3.20 -1.68 20.30
CA ALA A 88 -1.84 -1.99 20.74
C ALA A 88 -1.16 -0.77 21.40
N ALA A 89 -1.35 0.42 20.84
CA ALA A 89 -0.85 1.69 21.38
C ALA A 89 -1.30 1.91 22.83
N PHE A 90 -2.57 1.64 23.15
CA PHE A 90 -3.10 1.79 24.51
C PHE A 90 -2.40 0.88 25.53
N PHE A 91 -1.97 -0.32 25.14
CA PHE A 91 -1.31 -1.27 26.04
C PHE A 91 0.22 -1.15 26.08
N VAL A 92 0.84 -0.66 25.00
CA VAL A 92 2.30 -0.69 24.83
C VAL A 92 2.97 0.66 25.07
N LEU A 93 2.33 1.78 24.71
CA LEU A 93 2.96 3.10 24.78
C LEU A 93 2.86 3.74 26.18
N LEU A 94 3.86 4.54 26.54
CA LEU A 94 3.81 5.37 27.74
C LEU A 94 2.83 6.55 27.52
N PRO A 95 2.31 7.18 28.60
CA PRO A 95 1.36 8.28 28.48
C PRO A 95 1.81 9.45 27.59
N ASN A 96 3.12 9.77 27.60
CA ASN A 96 3.69 10.83 26.76
C ASN A 96 3.69 10.45 25.27
N ASP A 97 3.99 9.19 24.94
CA ASP A 97 4.02 8.71 23.56
C ASP A 97 2.61 8.53 22.98
N LEU A 98 1.63 8.24 23.84
CA LEU A 98 0.22 8.15 23.47
C LEU A 98 -0.34 9.51 23.00
N ILE A 99 0.16 10.62 23.55
CA ILE A 99 -0.19 11.97 23.11
C ILE A 99 0.29 12.20 21.67
N GLY A 100 1.54 11.80 21.37
CA GLY A 100 2.09 11.87 20.01
C GLY A 100 1.34 10.99 19.01
N PHE A 101 0.98 9.77 19.42
CA PHE A 101 0.17 8.87 18.59
C PHE A 101 -1.21 9.47 18.27
N ARG A 102 -1.86 10.12 19.24
CA ARG A 102 -3.13 10.82 19.05
C ARG A 102 -3.02 11.98 18.05
N GLU A 103 -1.91 12.70 18.03
CA GLU A 103 -1.68 13.78 17.06
C GLU A 103 -1.58 13.24 15.63
N GLY A 104 -0.98 12.08 15.42
CA GLY A 104 -0.92 11.41 14.11
C GLY A 104 -2.27 10.83 13.63
N LEU A 105 -3.28 10.74 14.51
CA LEU A 105 -4.64 10.28 14.19
C LEU A 105 -5.61 11.42 13.83
N LYS A 106 -5.22 12.68 14.05
CA LYS A 106 -6.01 13.87 13.68
C LYS A 106 -5.76 14.26 12.23
#